data_AF-G9ZRJ4-F1
#
_entry.id   AF-G9ZRJ4-F1
#
_cell.length_a   1.000
_cell.length_b   1.000
_cell.length_c   1.000
_cell.angle_alpha   90.00
_cell.angle_beta   90.00
_cell.angle_gamma   90.00
#
_symmetry.space_group_name_H-M   'P 1'
#
loop_
_entity.id
_entity.type
_entity.pdbx_description
1 polymer ?
#
loop_
_entity_poly.entity_id
_entity_poly.type
_entity_poly.pdbx_seq_one_letter_code
_entity_poly.pdbx_strand_id
1 'polypeptide(L)'
;MDNLELLSQLNSAFEDYNQVATKQHQDTYRVHLRNGAVIVSADRSQKVWEIPGDLLTLMNRIKNNAQINECTIGTLADLENIEHELRTAKY
;
A
#
# COMPACT_ATOMS: atom_id res chain seq x y z
N MET A 1 15.53 4.47 4.22
CA MET A 1 14.12 4.72 4.58
C MET A 1 13.86 4.16 5.97
N ASP A 2 13.32 4.99 6.86
CA ASP A 2 12.87 4.58 8.21
C ASP A 2 11.42 4.03 8.17
N ASN A 3 11.02 3.26 9.18
CA ASN A 3 9.68 2.68 9.25
C ASN A 3 8.56 3.75 9.41
N LEU A 4 8.82 4.89 10.04
CA LEU A 4 7.87 6.00 10.13
C LEU A 4 7.70 6.70 8.78
N GLU A 5 8.80 6.87 8.05
CA GLU A 5 8.78 7.41 6.68
C GLU A 5 7.99 6.50 5.74
N LEU A 6 8.28 5.19 5.78
CA LEU A 6 7.54 4.17 5.03
C LEU A 6 6.04 4.16 5.40
N LEU A 7 5.70 4.24 6.69
CA LEU A 7 4.32 4.33 7.14
C LEU A 7 3.62 5.57 6.57
N SER A 8 4.30 6.72 6.57
CA SER A 8 3.74 7.96 6.05
C SER A 8 3.50 7.87 4.55
N GLN A 9 4.47 7.39 3.78
CA GLN A 9 4.34 7.25 2.33
C GLN A 9 3.22 6.28 1.95
N LEU A 10 3.12 5.13 2.61
CA LEU A 10 2.03 4.18 2.37
C LEU A 10 0.66 4.76 2.74
N ASN A 11 0.54 5.51 3.84
CA ASN A 11 -0.72 6.16 4.18
C ASN A 11 -1.15 7.16 3.11
N SER A 12 -0.23 7.99 2.60
CA SER A 12 -0.50 8.92 1.51
C SER A 12 -0.91 8.18 0.23
N ALA A 13 -0.19 7.14 -0.16
CA ALA A 13 -0.50 6.35 -1.37
C ALA A 13 -1.91 5.75 -1.32
N PHE A 14 -2.40 5.37 -0.14
CA PHE A 14 -3.74 4.80 0.04
C PHE A 14 -4.83 5.83 0.33
N GLU A 15 -4.52 7.09 0.57
CA GLU A 15 -5.53 8.11 0.94
C GLU A 15 -6.57 8.29 -0.18
N ASP A 16 -6.11 8.64 -1.39
CA ASP A 16 -6.97 8.82 -2.56
C ASP A 16 -7.63 7.51 -2.99
N TYR A 17 -6.89 6.39 -2.95
CA TYR A 17 -7.43 5.07 -3.25
C TYR A 17 -8.61 4.72 -2.34
N ASN A 18 -8.46 4.90 -1.03
CA ASN A 18 -9.48 4.54 -0.05
C ASN A 18 -10.75 5.36 -0.21
N GLN A 19 -10.65 6.63 -0.61
CA GLN A 19 -11.83 7.46 -0.89
C GLN A 19 -12.67 6.88 -2.04
N VAL A 20 -12.00 6.41 -3.10
CA VAL A 20 -12.68 5.78 -4.25
C VAL A 20 -13.17 4.38 -3.89
N ALA A 21 -12.32 3.57 -3.27
CA ALA A 21 -12.65 2.19 -2.88
C ALA A 21 -13.86 2.14 -1.95
N THR A 22 -13.99 3.08 -1.01
CA THR A 22 -15.16 3.18 -0.11
C THR A 22 -16.45 3.40 -0.90
N LYS A 23 -16.46 4.33 -1.86
CA LYS A 23 -17.63 4.62 -2.72
C LYS A 23 -17.99 3.43 -3.61
N GLN A 24 -17.01 2.63 -3.99
CA GLN A 24 -17.17 1.48 -4.88
C GLN A 24 -17.37 0.15 -4.15
N HIS A 25 -17.50 0.16 -2.81
CA HIS A 25 -17.59 -1.07 -2.01
C HIS A 25 -16.42 -2.04 -2.25
N GLN A 26 -15.22 -1.51 -2.49
CA GLN A 26 -13.97 -2.28 -2.60
C GLN A 26 -13.22 -2.34 -1.25
N ASP A 27 -12.16 -3.15 -1.20
CA ASP A 27 -11.25 -3.18 -0.06
C ASP A 27 -10.57 -1.82 0.13
N THR A 28 -10.58 -1.31 1.36
CA THR A 28 -9.74 -0.18 1.77
C THR A 28 -8.51 -0.71 2.51
N TYR A 29 -7.41 0.02 2.42
CA TYR A 29 -6.12 -0.36 3.00
C TYR A 29 -5.77 0.55 4.17
N ARG A 30 -5.37 -0.03 5.30
CA ARG A 30 -4.97 0.70 6.50
C ARG A 30 -3.52 0.36 6.82
N VAL A 31 -2.72 1.37 7.11
CA VAL A 31 -1.30 1.22 7.41
C VAL A 31 -1.06 1.49 8.89
N HIS A 32 -0.34 0.60 9.56
CA HIS A 32 -0.02 0.76 10.98
C HIS A 32 1.32 0.12 11.32
N LEU A 33 1.96 0.60 12.38
CA LEU A 33 3.15 -0.02 12.93
C LEU A 33 2.77 -1.11 13.91
N ARG A 34 3.39 -2.28 13.78
CA ARG A 34 3.27 -3.38 14.72
C ARG A 34 4.63 -4.01 14.96
N ASN A 35 5.08 -4.03 16.22
CA ASN A 35 6.36 -4.62 16.63
C ASN A 35 7.58 -4.14 15.80
N GLY A 36 7.58 -2.87 15.37
CA GLY A 36 8.66 -2.31 14.55
C GLY A 36 8.60 -2.67 13.07
N ALA A 37 7.53 -3.32 12.60
CA ALA A 37 7.27 -3.54 11.18
C ALA A 37 6.08 -2.69 10.71
N VAL A 38 6.11 -2.29 9.43
CA VAL A 38 4.99 -1.59 8.80
C VAL A 38 4.02 -2.61 8.23
N ILE A 39 2.78 -2.56 8.70
CA ILE A 39 1.73 -3.50 8.34
C ILE A 39 0.66 -2.77 7.52
N VAL A 40 0.32 -3.35 6.37
CA VAL A 40 -0.83 -2.93 5.57
C VAL A 40 -1.92 -3.99 5.72
N SER A 41 -3.14 -3.57 6.03
CA SER A 41 -4.30 -4.46 6.16
C SER A 41 -5.46 -4.01 5.29
N ALA A 42 -6.09 -4.96 4.59
CA ALA A 42 -7.31 -4.75 3.83
C ALA A 42 -8.54 -4.99 4.72
N ASP A 43 -9.43 -4.00 4.85
CA ASP A 43 -10.51 -3.99 5.83
C ASP A 43 -11.58 -5.08 5.57
N ARG A 44 -12.03 -5.25 4.32
CA ARG A 44 -13.10 -6.20 3.99
C ARG A 44 -12.62 -7.63 3.86
N SER A 45 -11.46 -7.82 3.22
CA SER A 45 -10.89 -9.14 2.99
C SER A 45 -10.05 -9.67 4.17
N GLN A 46 -9.84 -8.86 5.21
CA GLN A 46 -9.02 -9.19 6.38
C GLN A 46 -7.61 -9.71 6.03
N LYS A 47 -7.07 -9.31 4.87
CA LYS A 47 -5.69 -9.68 4.49
C LYS A 47 -4.72 -8.69 5.07
N VAL A 48 -3.52 -9.17 5.36
CA VAL A 48 -2.45 -8.41 6.01
C VAL A 48 -1.16 -8.66 5.25
N TRP A 49 -0.35 -7.62 5.10
CA TRP A 49 0.95 -7.63 4.44
C TRP A 49 1.97 -6.93 5.31
N GLU A 50 3.15 -7.52 5.46
CA GLU A 50 4.28 -6.94 6.18
C GLU A 50 5.25 -6.29 5.18
N ILE A 51 5.43 -4.97 5.25
CA ILE A 51 6.29 -4.21 4.33
C ILE A 51 7.65 -4.00 5.00
N PRO A 52 8.78 -4.24 4.30
CA PRO A 52 8.92 -4.39 2.83
C PRO A 52 8.65 -5.77 2.22
N GLY A 53 8.54 -6.85 3.02
CA GLY A 53 8.53 -8.23 2.52
C GLY A 53 7.43 -8.55 1.51
N ASP A 54 6.23 -8.02 1.74
CA ASP A 54 5.02 -8.33 0.99
C ASP A 54 4.60 -7.26 -0.03
N LEU A 55 5.42 -6.21 -0.24
CA LEU A 55 5.04 -5.05 -1.05
C LEU A 55 4.63 -5.44 -2.48
N LEU A 56 5.40 -6.31 -3.13
CA LEU A 56 5.10 -6.80 -4.47
C LEU A 56 3.77 -7.58 -4.53
N THR A 57 3.48 -8.37 -3.50
CA THR A 57 2.22 -9.12 -3.37
C THR A 57 1.03 -8.17 -3.24
N LEU A 58 1.17 -7.12 -2.42
CA LEU A 58 0.18 -6.06 -2.25
C LEU A 58 -0.10 -5.33 -3.57
N MET A 59 0.96 -4.89 -4.26
CA MET A 59 0.85 -4.22 -5.56
C MET A 59 0.16 -5.09 -6.60
N ASN A 60 0.54 -6.37 -6.70
CA ASN A 60 -0.09 -7.30 -7.63
C ASN A 60 -1.58 -7.49 -7.29
N ARG A 61 -1.94 -7.51 -6.00
CA ARG A 61 -3.34 -7.58 -5.61
C ARG A 61 -4.12 -6.36 -6.07
N ILE A 62 -3.60 -5.16 -5.85
CA ILE A 62 -4.24 -3.90 -6.29
C ILE A 62 -4.39 -3.92 -7.81
N LYS A 63 -3.33 -4.28 -8.56
CA LYS A 63 -3.36 -4.42 -10.03
C LYS A 63 -4.47 -5.36 -10.53
N ASN A 64 -4.76 -6.45 -9.80
CA ASN A 64 -5.75 -7.45 -10.22
C ASN A 64 -7.18 -7.21 -9.69
N ASN A 65 -7.36 -6.50 -8.58
CA ASN A 65 -8.66 -6.38 -7.90
C ASN A 65 -9.26 -4.97 -7.95
N ALA A 66 -8.43 -3.94 -8.17
CA ALA A 66 -8.91 -2.57 -8.28
C ALA A 66 -9.39 -2.28 -9.70
N GLN A 67 -10.30 -1.31 -9.84
CA GLN A 67 -10.60 -0.76 -11.16
C GLN A 67 -9.42 0.06 -11.67
N ILE A 68 -9.12 -0.02 -12.96
CA ILE A 68 -8.09 0.83 -13.57
C ILE A 68 -8.67 2.24 -13.71
N ASN A 69 -8.39 3.08 -12.71
CA ASN A 69 -8.72 4.50 -12.65
C ASN A 69 -7.50 5.31 -12.21
N GLU A 70 -7.58 6.64 -12.33
CA GLU A 70 -6.47 7.56 -12.02
C GLU A 70 -5.94 7.37 -10.60
N CYS A 71 -6.80 7.18 -9.61
CA CYS A 71 -6.38 6.92 -8.23
C CYS A 71 -5.61 5.60 -8.08
N THR A 72 -6.07 4.54 -8.74
CA THR A 72 -5.39 3.23 -8.71
C THR A 72 -4.04 3.29 -9.42
N ILE A 73 -3.95 4.01 -10.53
CA ILE A 73 -2.69 4.21 -11.24
C ILE A 73 -1.71 5.01 -10.37
N GLY A 74 -2.19 6.09 -9.73
CA GLY A 74 -1.41 6.90 -8.78
C GLY A 74 -0.85 6.06 -7.64
N THR A 75 -1.72 5.34 -6.93
CA THR A 75 -1.30 4.44 -5.84
C THR A 75 -0.30 3.40 -6.29
N LEU A 76 -0.45 2.81 -7.48
CA LEU A 76 0.51 1.85 -7.99
C LEU A 76 1.88 2.49 -8.28
N ALA A 77 1.90 3.70 -8.84
CA ALA A 77 3.13 4.45 -9.07
C ALA A 77 3.82 4.83 -7.75
N ASP A 78 3.06 5.25 -6.73
CA ASP A 78 3.62 5.53 -5.39
C ASP A 78 4.22 4.26 -4.77
N LEU A 79 3.54 3.12 -4.88
CA LEU A 79 4.06 1.85 -4.39
C LEU A 79 5.30 1.38 -5.17
N GLU A 80 5.37 1.65 -6.48
CA GLU A 80 6.56 1.37 -7.30
C GLU A 80 7.75 2.23 -6.86
N ASN A 81 7.52 3.50 -6.52
CA ASN A 81 8.57 4.38 -5.97
C ASN A 81 9.04 3.88 -4.59
N ILE A 82 8.12 3.55 -3.69
CA ILE A 82 8.45 2.98 -2.37
C ILE A 82 9.27 1.69 -2.54
N GLU A 83 8.89 0.83 -3.47
CA GLU A 83 9.60 -0.42 -3.77
C GLU A 83 11.03 -0.15 -4.23
N HIS A 84 11.21 0.86 -5.10
CA HIS A 84 12.52 1.29 -5.56
C HIS A 84 13.38 1.83 -4.42
N GLU A 85 12.83 2.71 -3.57
CA GLU A 85 13.55 3.27 -2.41
C GLU A 85 13.96 2.20 -1.39
N LEU A 86 13.10 1.21 -1.16
CA LEU A 86 13.40 0.08 -0.27
C LEU A 86 14.49 -0.83 -0.84
N ARG A 87 14.57 -0.99 -2.16
CA ARG A 87 15.66 -1.71 -2.82
C ARG A 87 16.98 -0.95 -2.74
N THR A 88 16.97 0.35 -3.02
CA THR A 88 18.19 1.16 -3.01
C THR A 88 18.73 1.35 -1.60
N ALA A 89 17.88 1.41 -0.58
CA ALA A 89 18.30 1.49 0.83
C ALA A 89 18.93 0.20 1.38
N LYS A 90 18.84 -0.94 0.67
CA LYS A 90 19.50 -2.20 1.04
C LYS A 90 20.94 -2.33 0.52
N TYR A 91 21.42 -1.35 -0.25
CA TYR A 91 22.76 -1.29 -0.85
C TYR A 91 23.46 0.03 -0.52
#